data_AF-A0A443SRB6-F1
#
_entry.id   AF-A0A443SRB6-F1
#
_cell.length_a   1.000
_cell.length_b   1.000
_cell.length_c   1.000
_cell.angle_alpha   90.00
_cell.angle_beta   90.00
_cell.angle_gamma   90.00
#
_symmetry.space_group_name_H-M   'P 1'
#
loop_
_entity.id
_entity.type
_entity.pdbx_description
1 polymer ?
#
loop_
_entity_poly.entity_id
_entity_poly.type
_entity_poly.pdbx_seq_one_letter_code
_entity_poly.pdbx_strand_id
1 'polypeptide(L)'
;MESKIETAVKHANQVYRDGACHTPKPRVIYPPHSSTKVYFPRGTILHRCGDDTGCCHHSAWSCQAVESEVVELYFLIFSANLDKHRRGRRQTPEKLSFVNHTRCACKSINEELNEV
;
A
#
# COMPACT_ATOMS: atom_id res chain seq x y z
N MET A 1 7.03 -39.87 0.82
CA MET A 1 7.95 -38.81 0.37
C MET A 1 7.22 -38.06 -0.73
N GLU A 2 6.90 -36.79 -0.53
CA GLU A 2 6.21 -36.01 -1.57
C GLU A 2 7.13 -35.81 -2.78
N SER A 3 6.56 -35.88 -3.99
CA SER A 3 7.33 -35.64 -5.21
C SER A 3 7.52 -34.14 -5.45
N LYS A 4 8.55 -33.77 -6.21
CA LYS A 4 8.77 -32.37 -6.63
C LYS A 4 7.53 -31.76 -7.32
N ILE A 5 6.82 -32.57 -8.12
CA ILE A 5 5.60 -32.16 -8.83
C ILE A 5 4.50 -31.83 -7.83
N GLU A 6 4.30 -32.68 -6.82
CA GLU A 6 3.29 -32.47 -5.78
C GLU A 6 3.54 -31.17 -5.00
N THR A 7 4.79 -30.91 -4.61
CA THR A 7 5.18 -29.67 -3.94
C THR A 7 4.93 -28.44 -4.84
N ALA A 8 5.26 -28.53 -6.12
CA ALA A 8 5.02 -27.44 -7.07
C ALA A 8 3.52 -27.13 -7.24
N VAL A 9 2.67 -28.16 -7.35
CA VAL A 9 1.21 -27.99 -7.47
C VAL A 9 0.62 -27.40 -6.20
N LYS A 10 1.05 -27.85 -5.01
CA LYS A 10 0.61 -27.26 -3.73
C LYS A 10 0.96 -25.77 -3.63
N HIS A 11 2.19 -25.41 -4.01
CA HIS A 11 2.61 -24.01 -4.03
C HIS A 11 1.80 -23.17 -5.03
N ALA A 12 1.57 -23.68 -6.25
CA ALA A 12 0.74 -22.99 -7.24
C ALA A 12 -0.68 -22.74 -6.74
N ASN A 13 -1.30 -23.73 -6.09
CA ASN A 13 -2.62 -23.59 -5.48
C ASN A 13 -2.66 -22.56 -4.36
N GLN A 14 -1.61 -22.50 -3.53
CA GLN A 14 -1.48 -21.49 -2.49
C GLN A 14 -1.42 -20.09 -3.08
N VAL A 15 -0.58 -19.87 -4.11
CA VAL A 15 -0.46 -18.57 -4.77
C VAL A 15 -1.77 -18.17 -5.46
N TYR A 16 -2.44 -19.10 -6.13
CA TYR A 16 -3.73 -18.83 -6.76
C TYR A 16 -4.80 -18.42 -5.74
N ARG A 17 -4.85 -19.09 -4.57
CA ARG A 17 -5.83 -18.79 -3.53
C ARG A 17 -5.53 -17.49 -2.80
N ASP A 18 -4.27 -17.29 -2.40
CA ASP A 18 -3.91 -16.27 -1.42
C ASP A 18 -3.31 -15.01 -2.08
N GLY A 19 -2.69 -15.18 -3.25
CA GLY A 19 -1.96 -14.16 -4.00
C GLY A 19 -2.63 -13.72 -5.30
N ALA A 20 -3.89 -14.08 -5.58
CA ALA A 20 -4.59 -13.58 -6.76
C ALA A 20 -4.76 -12.05 -6.73
N CYS A 21 -4.55 -11.39 -7.87
CA CYS A 21 -4.80 -9.95 -8.03
C CYS A 21 -6.31 -9.65 -8.08
N HIS A 22 -6.94 -9.61 -6.91
CA HIS A 22 -8.36 -9.29 -6.77
C HIS A 22 -8.62 -8.44 -5.53
N THR A 23 -8.17 -8.94 -4.37
CA THR A 23 -8.39 -8.29 -3.08
C THR A 23 -7.13 -7.50 -2.67
N PRO A 24 -7.23 -6.17 -2.54
CA PRO A 24 -6.15 -5.32 -2.02
C PRO A 24 -5.58 -5.85 -0.69
N LYS A 25 -4.26 -5.75 -0.50
CA LYS A 25 -3.57 -6.23 0.71
C LYS A 25 -3.09 -5.07 1.58
N PRO A 26 -3.05 -5.23 2.91
CA PRO A 26 -2.59 -4.18 3.82
C PRO A 26 -1.11 -3.87 3.61
N ARG A 27 -0.78 -2.57 3.49
CA ARG A 27 0.58 -2.04 3.39
C ARG A 27 0.73 -0.81 4.27
N VAL A 28 1.94 -0.60 4.78
CA VAL A 28 2.30 0.62 5.50
C VAL A 28 2.55 1.74 4.50
N ILE A 29 1.77 2.82 4.61
CA ILE A 29 1.88 4.03 3.79
C ILE A 29 2.32 5.18 4.69
N TYR A 30 3.34 5.91 4.23
CA TYR A 30 3.88 7.05 4.97
C TYR A 30 3.22 8.35 4.49
N PRO A 31 2.95 9.30 5.40
CA PRO A 31 2.65 10.68 5.03
C PRO A 31 3.74 11.27 4.13
N PRO A 32 3.43 12.36 3.40
CA PRO A 32 4.43 13.06 2.58
C PRO A 32 5.66 13.45 3.41
N HIS A 33 6.84 13.28 2.81
CA HIS A 33 8.09 13.65 3.45
C HIS A 33 8.08 15.14 3.83
N SER A 34 8.52 15.46 5.04
CA SER A 34 8.64 16.83 5.53
C SER A 34 9.93 17.01 6.33
N SER A 35 10.65 18.09 6.08
CA SER A 35 11.84 18.48 6.85
C SER A 35 11.49 19.18 8.18
N THR A 36 10.23 19.59 8.35
CA THR A 36 9.79 20.40 9.50
C THR A 36 8.75 19.69 10.36
N LYS A 37 8.04 18.69 9.82
CA LYS A 37 6.97 17.96 10.49
C LYS A 37 7.37 16.50 10.69
N VAL A 38 7.15 16.00 11.89
CA VAL A 38 7.16 14.57 12.23
C VAL A 38 5.73 14.15 12.54
N TYR A 39 5.23 13.18 11.78
CA TYR A 39 3.88 12.64 11.93
C TYR A 39 3.86 11.50 12.95
N PHE A 40 2.82 11.47 13.79
CA PHE A 40 2.53 10.34 14.67
C PHE A 40 1.09 9.84 14.49
N PRO A 41 0.89 8.54 14.22
CA PRO A 41 1.93 7.54 13.96
C PRO A 41 2.77 7.87 12.71
N ARG A 42 3.98 7.28 12.58
CA ARG A 42 4.89 7.59 11.45
C ARG A 42 4.30 7.17 10.10
N GLY A 43 3.46 6.13 10.09
CA GLY A 43 2.75 5.64 8.92
C GLY A 43 1.37 5.14 9.31
N THR A 44 0.55 4.87 8.30
CA THR A 44 -0.78 4.27 8.42
C THR A 44 -0.84 2.97 7.63
N ILE A 45 -1.82 2.12 7.91
CA ILE A 45 -2.06 0.89 7.16
C ILE A 45 -3.24 1.14 6.23
N LEU A 46 -3.02 0.93 4.93
CA LEU A 46 -4.06 1.01 3.90
C LEU A 46 -3.97 -0.21 3.00
N HIS A 47 -5.06 -0.52 2.32
CA HIS A 47 -5.10 -1.59 1.36
C HIS A 47 -4.62 -1.09 0.00
N ARG A 48 -3.70 -1.86 -0.60
CA ARG A 48 -3.10 -1.53 -1.89
C ARG A 48 -3.07 -2.76 -2.79
N CYS A 49 -3.12 -2.46 -4.08
CA CYS A 49 -2.81 -3.37 -5.18
C CYS A 49 -1.35 -3.13 -5.57
N GLY A 50 -0.71 -4.14 -6.11
CA GLY A 50 0.65 -4.07 -6.61
C GLY A 50 1.21 -5.46 -6.84
N ASP A 51 2.23 -5.56 -7.68
CA ASP A 51 2.85 -6.84 -8.06
C ASP A 51 3.53 -7.56 -6.89
N ASP A 52 3.82 -6.86 -5.79
CA ASP A 52 4.31 -7.45 -4.55
C ASP A 52 3.19 -8.02 -3.65
N THR A 53 1.92 -7.80 -4.01
CA THR A 53 0.74 -8.20 -3.24
C THR A 53 -0.27 -9.03 -4.03
N GLY A 54 -0.15 -9.06 -5.36
CA GLY A 54 -1.00 -9.83 -6.26
C GLY A 54 -0.22 -10.35 -7.47
N CYS A 55 -0.55 -11.56 -7.90
CA CYS A 55 0.06 -12.26 -9.01
C CYS A 55 -0.88 -12.27 -10.21
N CYS A 56 -0.33 -11.95 -11.38
CA CYS A 56 -1.00 -12.02 -12.66
C CYS A 56 -0.49 -13.21 -13.48
N HIS A 57 -1.36 -13.82 -14.28
CA HIS A 57 -1.02 -15.00 -15.08
C HIS A 57 -0.06 -14.67 -16.24
N HIS A 58 -0.01 -13.41 -16.67
CA HIS A 58 0.80 -12.96 -17.79
C HIS A 58 1.84 -11.93 -17.31
N SER A 59 3.10 -12.08 -17.73
CA SER A 59 4.21 -11.21 -17.30
C SER A 59 4.11 -9.77 -17.80
N ALA A 60 3.39 -9.55 -18.91
CA ALA A 60 3.08 -8.22 -19.42
C ALA A 60 1.90 -7.52 -18.70
N TRP A 61 1.35 -8.14 -17.64
CA TRP A 61 0.28 -7.57 -16.84
C TRP A 61 0.78 -7.22 -15.44
N SER A 62 0.26 -6.12 -14.89
CA SER A 62 0.53 -5.67 -13.52
C SER A 62 -0.76 -5.65 -12.72
N CYS A 63 -0.65 -5.88 -11.41
CA CYS A 63 -1.75 -5.88 -10.47
C CYS A 63 -2.09 -4.45 -10.03
N GLN A 64 -3.19 -3.91 -10.55
CA GLN A 64 -3.53 -2.50 -10.41
C GLN A 64 -4.88 -2.29 -9.74
N ALA A 65 -5.07 -1.11 -9.17
CA ALA A 65 -6.36 -0.70 -8.64
C ALA A 65 -7.36 -0.46 -9.78
N VAL A 66 -8.54 -1.04 -9.66
CA VAL A 66 -9.69 -0.72 -10.54
C VAL A 66 -10.77 0.06 -9.80
N GLU A 67 -10.79 -0.03 -8.48
CA GLU A 67 -11.64 0.79 -7.61
C GLU A 67 -10.85 1.25 -6.39
N SER A 68 -11.14 2.46 -5.92
CA SER A 68 -10.48 3.08 -4.78
C SER A 68 -11.39 4.10 -4.13
N GLU A 69 -11.09 4.41 -2.87
CA GLU A 69 -11.73 5.45 -2.09
C GLU A 69 -10.67 6.40 -1.52
N VAL A 70 -11.06 7.64 -1.25
CA VAL A 70 -10.23 8.59 -0.49
C VAL A 70 -10.62 8.49 0.97
N VAL A 71 -9.65 8.19 1.83
CA VAL A 71 -9.82 8.16 3.28
C VAL A 71 -9.07 9.32 3.92
N GLU A 72 -9.73 9.98 4.86
CA GLU A 72 -9.16 11.06 5.64
C GLU A 72 -8.71 10.55 7.00
N LEU A 73 -7.44 10.74 7.33
CA LEU A 73 -6.82 10.27 8.57
C LEU A 73 -6.16 11.44 9.30
N TYR A 74 -6.26 11.44 10.63
CA TYR A 74 -5.67 12.47 11.47
C TYR A 74 -4.34 12.01 12.04
N PHE A 75 -3.35 12.89 11.97
CA PHE A 75 -2.02 12.68 12.53
C PHE A 75 -1.69 13.76 13.54
N LEU A 76 -1.02 13.39 14.63
CA LEU A 76 -0.39 14.37 15.51
C LEU A 76 0.91 14.84 14.88
N ILE A 77 1.08 16.16 14.77
CA ILE A 77 2.27 16.77 14.20
C ILE A 77 3.21 17.28 15.31
N PHE A 78 4.48 16.93 15.17
CA PHE A 78 5.57 17.47 15.97
C PHE A 78 6.51 18.27 15.08
N SER A 79 7.02 19.40 15.56
CA SER A 79 8.09 20.11 14.86
C SER A 79 9.41 19.35 14.98
N ALA A 80 10.10 19.14 13.84
CA ALA A 80 11.40 18.50 13.77
C ALA A 80 12.54 19.36 14.35
N ASN A 81 12.36 20.68 14.41
CA ASN A 81 13.40 21.66 14.71
C ASN A 81 13.38 22.21 16.15
N LEU A 82 12.60 21.61 17.06
CA LEU A 82 12.50 22.14 18.42
C LEU A 82 13.58 21.55 19.33
N ASP A 83 14.51 22.41 19.73
CA ASP A 83 15.46 22.22 20.82
C ASP A 83 14.82 21.51 22.01
N LYS A 84 15.54 20.52 22.55
CA LYS A 84 15.16 19.64 23.68
C LYS A 84 14.73 20.36 24.97
N HIS A 85 14.78 21.69 25.02
CA HIS A 85 14.57 22.51 26.21
C HIS A 85 13.21 23.25 26.27
N ARG A 86 12.38 23.24 25.22
CA ARG A 86 11.06 23.90 25.28
C ARG A 86 9.93 22.92 25.64
N ARG A 87 9.68 22.82 26.95
CA ARG A 87 8.47 22.19 27.53
C ARG A 87 7.23 22.94 27.03
N GLY A 88 6.58 22.40 26.01
CA GLY A 88 5.38 22.98 25.41
C GLY A 88 5.19 22.56 23.96
N ARG A 89 5.23 21.25 23.68
CA ARG A 89 4.93 20.71 22.33
C ARG A 89 3.46 20.96 22.04
N ARG A 90 3.14 22.00 21.28
CA ARG A 90 1.79 22.16 20.70
C ARG A 90 1.62 21.05 19.66
N GLN A 91 0.99 19.96 20.08
CA GLN A 91 0.57 18.90 19.17
C GLN A 91 -0.66 19.41 18.44
N THR A 92 -0.56 19.57 17.13
CA THR A 92 -1.70 19.95 16.30
C THR A 92 -2.12 18.72 15.50
N PRO A 93 -3.37 18.24 15.66
CA PRO A 93 -3.95 17.28 14.74
C PRO A 93 -4.00 17.89 13.32
N GLU A 94 -3.50 17.17 12.33
CA GLU A 94 -3.61 17.52 10.92
C GLU A 94 -4.31 16.39 10.18
N LYS A 95 -5.27 16.74 9.33
CA LYS A 95 -6.00 15.80 8.49
C LYS A 95 -5.24 15.61 7.18
N LEU A 96 -4.95 14.38 6.84
CA LEU A 96 -4.31 13.99 5.59
C LEU A 96 -5.24 13.07 4.81
N SER A 97 -5.26 13.22 3.48
CA SER A 97 -6.02 12.36 2.59
C SER A 97 -5.11 11.28 1.99
N PHE A 98 -5.61 10.05 1.94
CA PHE A 98 -4.93 8.92 1.31
C PHE A 98 -5.89 8.17 0.40
N VAL A 99 -5.34 7.46 -0.57
CA VAL A 99 -6.10 6.53 -1.40
C VAL A 99 -6.05 5.13 -0.77
N ASN A 100 -7.21 4.52 -0.55
CA ASN A 100 -7.36 3.13 -0.16
C ASN A 100 -7.94 2.35 -1.34
N HIS A 101 -7.24 1.31 -1.82
CA HIS A 101 -7.75 0.51 -2.93
C HIS A 101 -8.83 -0.44 -2.39
N THR A 102 -9.92 -0.62 -3.14
CA THR A 102 -11.04 -1.49 -2.74
C THR A 102 -11.19 -2.70 -3.65
N ARG A 103 -10.69 -2.63 -4.90
CA ARG A 103 -10.64 -3.77 -5.83
C ARG A 103 -9.42 -3.69 -6.74
N CYS A 104 -8.78 -4.83 -6.99
CA CYS A 104 -7.67 -4.98 -7.93
C CYS A 104 -8.08 -5.78 -9.18
N ALA A 105 -7.36 -5.57 -10.27
CA ALA A 105 -7.38 -6.46 -11.42
C ALA A 105 -6.01 -6.45 -12.11
N CYS A 106 -5.71 -7.53 -12.84
CA CYS A 106 -4.57 -7.54 -13.76
C CYS A 106 -4.90 -6.69 -14.98
N LYS A 107 -4.05 -5.71 -15.28
CA LYS A 107 -4.13 -4.89 -16.49
C LYS A 107 -2.86 -5.01 -17.31
N SER A 108 -3.00 -4.83 -18.62
CA SER A 108 -1.85 -4.77 -19.52
C SER A 108 -1.01 -3.53 -19.24
N ILE A 109 0.29 -3.71 -19.04
CA ILE A 109 1.23 -2.59 -18.80
C ILE A 109 1.21 -1.61 -20.00
N ASN A 110 0.90 -2.10 -21.20
CA ASN A 110 0.85 -1.27 -22.42
C ASN A 110 -0.43 -0.44 -22.55
N GLU A 111 -1.49 -0.74 -21.80
CA GLU A 111 -2.73 0.06 -21.84
C GLU A 111 -2.60 1.36 -21.03
N GLU A 112 -1.79 1.38 -19.98
CA GLU A 112 -1.57 2.58 -19.15
C GLU A 112 -0.77 3.69 -19.85
N LEU A 113 -0.02 3.38 -20.91
CA LEU A 113 0.76 4.38 -21.67
C LEU A 113 -0.09 5.24 -22.60
N ASN A 114 -1.39 4.95 -22.75
CA ASN A 114 -2.30 5.65 -23.65
C ASN A 114 -3.27 6.60 -22.93
N GLU A 115 -3.14 6.77 -21.61
CA GLU A 115 -4.02 7.63 -20.79
C GLU A 115 -3.30 8.87 -20.20
N VAL A 116 -2.11 9.22 -20.72
CA VAL A 116 -1.36 10.45 -20.37
C VAL A 116 -1.35 11.45 -21.52
#